data_AF-A0A849MIT6-F1
#
_entry.id   AF-A0A849MIT6-F1
#
_cell.length_a   1.000
_cell.length_b   1.000
_cell.length_c   1.000
_cell.angle_alpha   90.00
_cell.angle_beta   90.00
_cell.angle_gamma   90.00
#
_symmetry.space_group_name_H-M   'P 1'
#
loop_
_entity.id
_entity.type
_entity.pdbx_description
1 polymer ?
#
loop_
_entity_poly.entity_id
_entity_poly.type
_entity_poly.pdbx_seq_one_letter_code
_entity_poly.pdbx_strand_id
1 'polypeptide(L)'
;MKKLAFLFILSLGICLIPYAETTEIIEGDIFKLHVIQSKKIQEIMQRLSLSLYEDELTMEQINELFDTSTELLIAAKNLNQALPGIELTVTEKNVFENVAKQLQIEANNMGYMAQNNDKEGLQMTYQRLQETCIACHELFRF
;
A
#
# COMPACT_ATOMS: atom_id res chain seq x y z
N MET A 1 -43.15 49.10 -51.24
CA MET A 1 -42.92 48.72 -49.83
C MET A 1 -42.00 47.49 -49.84
N LYS A 2 -40.68 47.72 -49.77
CA LYS A 2 -39.77 47.35 -48.67
C LYS A 2 -39.63 45.84 -48.43
N LYS A 3 -38.41 45.37 -48.76
CA LYS A 3 -37.77 44.06 -48.58
C LYS A 3 -37.94 43.49 -47.17
N LEU A 4 -37.92 42.17 -47.01
CA LEU A 4 -37.04 41.52 -46.02
C LEU A 4 -36.90 40.01 -46.31
N ALA A 5 -35.65 39.59 -46.54
CA ALA A 5 -35.24 38.20 -46.61
C ALA A 5 -35.17 37.61 -45.20
N PHE A 6 -35.73 36.42 -44.98
CA PHE A 6 -35.61 35.69 -43.73
C PHE A 6 -34.33 34.85 -43.76
N LEU A 7 -33.27 35.36 -43.13
CA LEU A 7 -32.02 34.64 -42.88
C LEU A 7 -32.23 33.73 -41.68
N PHE A 8 -32.29 32.41 -41.91
CA PHE A 8 -32.17 31.40 -40.85
C PHE A 8 -30.69 31.29 -40.47
N ILE A 9 -30.31 31.86 -39.32
CA ILE A 9 -29.00 31.66 -38.73
C ILE A 9 -29.04 30.35 -37.95
N LEU A 10 -28.40 29.33 -38.52
CA LEU A 10 -28.13 28.04 -37.88
C LEU A 10 -26.98 28.25 -36.87
N SER A 11 -27.30 28.56 -35.61
CA SER A 11 -26.27 28.59 -34.57
C SER A 11 -25.98 27.16 -34.10
N LEU A 12 -24.90 26.56 -34.63
CA LEU A 12 -24.24 25.43 -33.99
C LEU A 12 -23.68 25.90 -32.65
N GLY A 13 -24.43 25.65 -31.58
CA GLY A 13 -23.88 25.67 -30.22
C GLY A 13 -22.92 24.50 -30.07
N ILE A 14 -21.63 24.75 -30.28
CA ILE A 14 -20.57 23.83 -29.90
C ILE A 14 -20.56 23.79 -28.37
N CYS A 15 -21.20 22.76 -27.81
CA CYS A 15 -21.06 22.42 -26.42
C CYS A 15 -19.64 21.87 -26.24
N LEU A 16 -18.70 22.75 -25.85
CA LEU A 16 -17.40 22.35 -25.33
C LEU A 16 -17.65 21.68 -23.98
N ILE A 17 -17.89 20.38 -24.00
CA ILE A 17 -17.80 19.55 -22.80
C ILE A 17 -16.32 19.61 -22.39
N PRO A 18 -15.97 20.12 -21.20
CA PRO A 18 -14.62 19.98 -20.71
C PRO A 18 -14.38 18.49 -20.53
N TYR A 19 -13.48 17.94 -21.34
CA TYR A 19 -12.94 16.60 -21.18
C TYR A 19 -12.24 16.59 -19.83
N ALA A 20 -12.96 16.16 -18.80
CA ALA A 20 -12.33 15.76 -17.56
C ALA A 20 -11.43 14.60 -17.94
N GLU A 21 -10.13 14.86 -17.98
CA GLU A 21 -9.09 13.86 -18.13
C GLU A 21 -9.20 12.95 -16.89
N THR A 22 -10.06 11.94 -16.99
CA THR A 22 -10.06 10.82 -16.08
C THR A 22 -8.69 10.19 -16.26
N THR A 23 -7.84 10.38 -15.26
CA THR A 23 -6.64 9.59 -15.07
C THR A 23 -7.10 8.15 -14.91
N GLU A 24 -7.23 7.48 -16.05
CA GLU A 24 -7.47 6.05 -16.14
C GLU A 24 -6.21 5.42 -15.59
N ILE A 25 -6.20 5.20 -14.27
CA ILE A 25 -5.14 4.43 -13.64
C ILE A 25 -5.30 3.04 -14.24
N ILE A 26 -4.44 2.75 -15.22
CA ILE A 26 -4.45 1.49 -15.96
C ILE A 26 -4.35 0.39 -14.92
N GLU A 27 -5.34 -0.49 -14.86
CA GLU A 27 -5.46 -1.56 -13.86
C GLU A 27 -4.17 -2.41 -13.76
N GLY A 28 -3.45 -2.53 -14.87
CA GLY A 28 -2.13 -3.17 -14.94
C GLY A 28 -1.01 -2.46 -14.17
N ASP A 29 -1.08 -1.14 -13.96
CA ASP A 29 -0.09 -0.39 -13.19
C ASP A 29 -0.32 -0.51 -11.68
N ILE A 30 -1.59 -0.62 -11.25
CA ILE A 30 -1.94 -0.90 -9.84
C ILE A 30 -1.46 -2.30 -9.44
N PHE A 31 -1.66 -3.29 -10.30
CA PHE A 31 -1.17 -4.65 -10.05
C PHE A 31 0.37 -4.72 -10.00
N LYS A 32 1.07 -4.06 -10.94
CA LYS A 32 2.54 -3.97 -10.89
C LYS A 32 3.01 -3.34 -9.59
N LEU A 33 2.33 -2.29 -9.12
CA LEU A 33 2.63 -1.65 -7.84
C LEU A 33 2.49 -2.65 -6.69
N HIS A 34 1.40 -3.44 -6.67
CA HIS A 34 1.19 -4.49 -5.67
C HIS A 34 2.35 -5.49 -5.63
N VAL A 35 2.74 -6.02 -6.81
CA VAL A 35 3.85 -6.98 -6.92
C VAL A 35 5.17 -6.39 -6.39
N ILE A 36 5.47 -5.14 -6.75
CA ILE A 36 6.68 -4.44 -6.29
C ILE A 36 6.67 -4.27 -4.76
N GLN A 37 5.54 -3.81 -4.19
CA GLN A 37 5.45 -3.63 -2.74
C GLN A 37 5.50 -4.97 -2.00
N SER A 38 4.84 -6.01 -2.50
CA SER A 38 4.87 -7.36 -1.92
C SER A 38 6.30 -7.91 -1.87
N LYS A 39 7.07 -7.77 -2.96
CA LYS A 39 8.48 -8.19 -2.99
C LYS A 39 9.32 -7.40 -1.99
N LYS A 40 9.14 -6.07 -1.92
CA LYS A 40 9.86 -5.23 -0.97
C LYS A 40 9.56 -5.61 0.49
N ILE A 41 8.29 -5.88 0.82
CA ILE A 41 7.88 -6.35 2.14
C ILE A 41 8.57 -7.68 2.47
N GLN A 42 8.64 -8.61 1.51
CA GLN A 42 9.32 -9.89 1.72
C GLN A 42 10.82 -9.72 2.03
N GLU A 43 11.52 -8.87 1.29
CA GLU A 43 12.95 -8.58 1.53
C GLU A 43 13.17 -7.93 2.90
N ILE A 44 12.29 -7.00 3.29
CA ILE A 44 12.34 -6.35 4.61
C ILE A 44 12.09 -7.37 5.74
N MET A 45 11.10 -8.25 5.59
CA MET A 45 10.79 -9.28 6.59
C MET A 45 11.94 -10.27 6.79
N GLN A 46 12.73 -10.55 5.74
CA GLN A 46 13.95 -11.36 5.84
C GLN A 46 15.05 -10.63 6.62
N ARG A 47 15.28 -9.34 6.33
CA ARG A 47 16.25 -8.52 7.09
C ARG A 47 15.88 -8.44 8.57
N LEU A 48 14.61 -8.14 8.89
CA LEU A 48 14.12 -8.13 10.27
C LEU A 48 14.38 -9.47 10.98
N SER A 49 14.16 -10.59 10.29
CA SER A 49 14.40 -11.92 10.87
C SER A 49 15.84 -12.11 11.32
N LEU A 50 16.80 -11.64 10.53
CA LEU A 50 18.24 -11.81 10.79
C LEU A 50 18.68 -10.93 11.96
N SER A 51 18.13 -9.72 12.07
CA SER A 51 18.46 -8.77 13.13
C SER A 51 17.97 -9.20 14.52
N LEU A 52 17.08 -10.18 14.63
CA LEU A 52 16.47 -10.61 15.90
C LEU A 52 17.15 -11.83 16.56
N TYR A 53 18.24 -12.36 15.98
CA TYR A 53 18.91 -13.57 16.48
C TYR A 53 19.88 -13.34 17.64
N GLU A 54 20.32 -12.10 17.89
CA GLU A 54 21.35 -11.81 18.89
C GLU A 54 20.79 -11.67 20.31
N ASP A 55 21.65 -11.92 21.29
CA ASP A 55 21.24 -11.88 22.70
C ASP A 55 21.01 -10.46 23.22
N GLU A 56 21.90 -9.55 22.84
CA GLU A 56 21.79 -8.12 23.07
C GLU A 56 21.98 -7.38 21.74
N LEU A 57 21.13 -6.39 21.49
CA LEU A 57 21.25 -5.54 20.31
C LEU A 57 22.21 -4.39 20.60
N THR A 58 23.19 -4.22 19.73
CA THR A 58 24.00 -3.00 19.69
C THR A 58 23.15 -1.81 19.25
N MET A 59 23.60 -0.59 19.57
CA MET A 59 22.93 0.63 19.08
C MET A 59 22.85 0.69 17.55
N GLU A 60 23.84 0.15 16.84
CA GLU A 60 23.82 0.04 15.38
C GLU A 60 22.68 -0.85 14.90
N GLN A 61 22.52 -2.02 15.51
CA GLN A 61 21.42 -2.96 15.20
C GLN A 61 20.05 -2.40 15.55
N ILE A 62 19.93 -1.64 16.65
CA ILE A 62 18.68 -0.94 17.01
C ILE A 62 18.29 0.08 15.94
N ASN A 63 19.26 0.88 15.46
CA ASN A 63 19.01 1.85 14.39
C ASN A 63 18.65 1.14 13.09
N GLU A 64 19.33 0.05 12.73
CA GLU A 64 19.00 -0.74 11.55
C GLU A 64 17.58 -1.33 11.63
N LEU A 65 17.19 -1.86 12.79
CA LEU A 65 15.82 -2.37 13.03
C LEU A 65 14.78 -1.26 12.90
N PHE A 66 15.06 -0.08 13.45
CA PHE A 66 14.17 1.07 13.34
C PHE A 66 14.00 1.54 11.89
N ASP A 67 15.09 1.67 11.15
CA ASP A 67 15.08 2.08 9.74
C ASP A 67 14.35 1.03 8.89
N THR A 68 14.65 -0.25 9.10
CA THR A 68 13.99 -1.37 8.42
C THR A 68 12.49 -1.43 8.72
N SER A 69 12.08 -1.13 9.96
CA SER A 69 10.67 -1.03 10.36
C SER A 69 9.97 0.16 9.71
N THR A 70 10.69 1.26 9.53
CA THR A 70 10.19 2.46 8.82
C THR A 70 10.00 2.17 7.33
N GLU A 71 10.93 1.43 6.71
CA GLU A 71 10.77 0.96 5.34
C GLU A 71 9.54 0.05 5.19
N LEU A 72 9.32 -0.85 6.15
CA LEU A 72 8.15 -1.74 6.18
C LEU A 72 6.86 -0.94 6.26
N LEU A 73 6.80 0.05 7.15
CA LEU A 73 5.66 0.94 7.31
C LEU A 73 5.32 1.67 6.01
N ILE A 74 6.33 2.19 5.30
CA ILE A 74 6.15 2.87 4.02
C ILE A 74 5.63 1.89 2.96
N ALA A 75 6.23 0.69 2.86
CA ALA A 75 5.80 -0.32 1.91
C ALA A 75 4.35 -0.78 2.18
N ALA A 76 3.97 -0.97 3.45
CA ALA A 76 2.63 -1.33 3.86
C ALA A 76 1.59 -0.23 3.56
N LYS A 77 1.96 1.05 3.73
CA LYS A 77 1.12 2.19 3.31
C LYS A 77 0.88 2.18 1.80
N ASN A 78 1.92 1.93 1.01
CA ASN A 78 1.81 1.85 -0.45
C ASN A 78 1.03 0.62 -0.90
N LEU A 79 1.14 -0.50 -0.18
CA LEU A 79 0.35 -1.71 -0.46
C LEU A 79 -1.14 -1.44 -0.30
N ASN A 80 -1.54 -0.61 0.67
CA ASN A 80 -2.94 -0.22 0.85
C ASN A 80 -3.50 0.60 -0.34
N GLN A 81 -2.64 1.17 -1.17
CA GLN A 81 -3.02 1.86 -2.41
C GLN A 81 -3.00 0.94 -3.64
N ALA A 82 -2.55 -0.31 -3.46
CA ALA A 82 -2.32 -1.26 -4.54
C ALA A 82 -3.23 -2.48 -4.41
N LEU A 83 -4.14 -2.67 -5.36
CA LEU A 83 -5.01 -3.85 -5.40
C LEU A 83 -4.27 -5.10 -5.88
N PRO A 84 -4.60 -6.30 -5.37
CA PRO A 84 -3.91 -7.54 -5.69
C PRO A 84 -4.10 -8.10 -7.12
N GLY A 85 -4.52 -7.31 -8.11
CA GLY A 85 -4.68 -7.76 -9.51
C GLY A 85 -5.80 -8.78 -9.76
N ILE A 86 -6.54 -9.13 -8.71
CA ILE A 86 -7.78 -9.89 -8.74
C ILE A 86 -8.94 -8.92 -8.53
N GLU A 87 -10.06 -9.17 -9.21
CA GLU A 87 -11.26 -8.37 -9.04
C GLU A 87 -11.87 -8.68 -7.67
N LEU A 88 -11.56 -7.83 -6.68
CA LEU A 88 -12.07 -7.97 -5.32
C LEU A 88 -13.49 -7.41 -5.19
N THR A 89 -14.36 -8.15 -4.52
CA THR A 89 -15.63 -7.62 -4.00
C THR A 89 -15.37 -6.51 -2.98
N VAL A 90 -16.39 -5.71 -2.67
CA VAL A 90 -16.30 -4.65 -1.65
C VAL A 90 -15.86 -5.21 -0.29
N THR A 91 -16.38 -6.38 0.09
CA THR A 91 -16.00 -7.05 1.33
C THR A 91 -14.54 -7.47 1.32
N GLU A 92 -14.06 -8.07 0.24
CA GLU A 92 -12.66 -8.48 0.11
C GLU A 92 -11.70 -7.29 0.08
N LYS A 93 -12.07 -6.17 -0.57
CA LYS A 93 -11.31 -4.91 -0.50
C LYS A 93 -11.18 -4.42 0.94
N ASN A 94 -12.28 -4.39 1.70
CA ASN A 94 -12.24 -3.99 3.10
C ASN A 94 -11.35 -4.92 3.94
N VAL A 95 -11.40 -6.23 3.69
CA VAL A 95 -10.51 -7.19 4.37
C VAL A 95 -9.05 -6.93 4.01
N PHE A 96 -8.73 -6.73 2.72
CA PHE A 96 -7.39 -6.40 2.25
C PHE A 96 -6.85 -5.13 2.91
N GLU A 97 -7.64 -4.06 2.93
CA GLU A 97 -7.25 -2.79 3.56
C GLU A 97 -7.00 -2.94 5.06
N ASN A 98 -7.81 -3.75 5.75
CA ASN A 98 -7.63 -3.99 7.18
C ASN A 98 -6.35 -4.79 7.47
N VAL A 99 -6.03 -5.80 6.65
CA VAL A 99 -4.78 -6.54 6.76
C VAL A 99 -3.57 -5.63 6.46
N ALA A 100 -3.65 -4.78 5.43
CA ALA A 100 -2.61 -3.80 5.12
C ALA A 100 -2.43 -2.77 6.25
N LYS A 101 -3.51 -2.35 6.93
CA LYS A 101 -3.45 -1.50 8.13
C LYS A 101 -2.81 -2.22 9.31
N GLN A 102 -3.12 -3.51 9.53
CA GLN A 102 -2.49 -4.28 10.60
C GLN A 102 -0.97 -4.37 10.37
N LEU A 103 -0.53 -4.59 9.13
CA LEU A 103 0.88 -4.59 8.77
C LEU A 103 1.56 -3.25 9.10
N GLN A 104 0.88 -2.12 8.87
CA GLN A 104 1.39 -0.79 9.25
C GLN A 104 1.51 -0.62 10.77
N ILE A 105 0.51 -1.08 11.53
CA ILE A 105 0.51 -1.02 13.00
C ILE A 105 1.71 -1.80 13.55
N GLU A 106 1.90 -3.04 13.10
CA GLU A 106 2.97 -3.88 13.61
C GLU A 106 4.36 -3.41 13.15
N ALA A 107 4.48 -2.84 11.95
CA ALA A 107 5.72 -2.19 11.53
C ALA A 107 6.09 -1.01 12.44
N ASN A 108 5.10 -0.20 12.85
CA ASN A 108 5.32 0.89 13.79
C ASN A 108 5.68 0.39 15.19
N ASN A 109 5.01 -0.69 15.65
CA ASN A 109 5.32 -1.33 16.92
C ASN A 109 6.77 -1.85 16.93
N MET A 110 7.25 -2.44 15.83
CA MET A 110 8.62 -2.95 15.74
C MET A 110 9.64 -1.82 15.97
N GLY A 111 9.44 -0.67 15.32
CA GLY A 111 10.29 0.51 15.54
C GLY A 111 10.26 1.00 16.99
N TYR A 112 9.08 1.02 17.62
CA TYR A 112 8.95 1.39 19.03
C TYR A 112 9.65 0.38 19.97
N MET A 113 9.48 -0.92 19.75
CA MET A 113 10.16 -1.96 20.55
C MET A 113 11.68 -1.87 20.40
N ALA A 114 12.18 -1.64 19.18
CA ALA A 114 13.61 -1.46 18.91
C ALA A 114 14.19 -0.28 19.70
N GLN A 115 13.53 0.87 19.66
CA GLN A 115 13.98 2.08 20.38
C GLN A 115 14.01 1.92 21.89
N ASN A 116 13.15 1.07 22.45
CA ASN A 116 13.12 0.77 23.88
C ASN A 116 14.02 -0.40 24.29
N ASN A 117 14.73 -1.01 23.33
CA ASN A 117 15.49 -2.25 23.53
C ASN A 117 14.61 -3.38 24.14
N ASP A 118 13.32 -3.41 23.79
CA ASP A 118 12.37 -4.41 24.27
C ASP A 118 12.42 -5.66 23.37
N LYS A 119 13.32 -6.59 23.72
CA LYS A 119 13.57 -7.81 22.95
C LYS A 119 12.36 -8.74 22.88
N GLU A 120 11.66 -8.93 23.99
CA GLU A 120 10.47 -9.78 24.02
C GLU A 120 9.37 -9.17 23.13
N GLY A 121 9.17 -7.86 23.26
CA GLY A 121 8.27 -7.09 22.41
C GLY A 121 8.63 -7.16 20.93
N LEU A 122 9.92 -7.08 20.58
CA LEU A 122 10.40 -7.25 19.20
C LEU A 122 10.03 -8.62 18.63
N GLN A 123 10.28 -9.70 19.38
CA GLN A 123 9.97 -11.07 18.95
C GLN A 123 8.47 -11.27 18.76
N MET A 124 7.65 -10.84 19.72
CA MET A 124 6.19 -10.92 19.62
C MET A 124 5.65 -10.12 18.43
N THR A 125 6.16 -8.91 18.23
CA THR A 125 5.75 -8.04 17.10
C THR A 125 6.14 -8.68 15.77
N TYR A 126 7.33 -9.26 15.69
CA TYR A 126 7.79 -9.97 14.50
C TYR A 126 6.91 -11.18 14.16
N GLN A 127 6.50 -11.95 15.17
CA GLN A 127 5.57 -13.05 14.97
C GLN A 127 4.22 -12.55 14.40
N ARG A 128 3.65 -11.48 14.96
CA ARG A 128 2.40 -10.88 14.45
C ARG A 128 2.53 -10.36 13.02
N LEU A 129 3.69 -9.80 12.67
CA LEU A 129 4.00 -9.42 11.28
C LEU A 129 3.95 -10.64 10.35
N GLN A 130 4.59 -11.75 10.74
CA GLN A 130 4.57 -12.97 9.95
C GLN A 130 3.14 -13.52 9.79
N GLU A 131 2.38 -13.59 10.86
CA GLU A 131 0.98 -14.04 10.85
C GLU A 131 0.11 -13.16 9.93
N THR A 132 0.31 -11.84 9.96
CA THR A 132 -0.37 -10.88 9.07
C THR A 132 -0.01 -11.12 7.60
N CYS A 133 1.28 -11.34 7.30
CA CYS A 133 1.75 -11.68 5.96
C CYS A 133 1.15 -13.00 5.46
N ILE A 134 1.11 -14.03 6.31
CA ILE A 134 0.53 -15.34 5.98
C ILE A 134 -0.96 -15.19 5.67
N ALA A 135 -1.73 -14.55 6.56
CA ALA A 135 -3.16 -14.34 6.36
C ALA A 135 -3.45 -13.56 5.07
N CYS A 136 -2.66 -12.53 4.76
CA CYS A 136 -2.78 -11.79 3.50
C CYS A 136 -2.58 -12.70 2.28
N HIS A 137 -1.52 -13.52 2.29
CA HIS A 137 -1.22 -14.41 1.18
C HIS A 137 -2.25 -15.53 1.03
N GLU A 138 -2.74 -16.11 2.12
CA GLU A 138 -3.78 -17.15 2.06
C GLU A 138 -5.09 -16.63 1.47
N LEU A 139 -5.43 -15.36 1.73
CA LEU A 139 -6.68 -14.76 1.28
C LEU A 139 -6.62 -14.22 -0.16
N PHE A 140 -5.46 -13.73 -0.60
CA PHE A 140 -5.36 -12.93 -1.82
C PHE A 140 -4.30 -13.39 -2.82
N ARG A 141 -3.54 -14.45 -2.51
CA ARG A 141 -2.48 -15.00 -3.36
C ARG A 141 -2.73 -16.48 -3.61
N PHE A 142 -3.57 -16.75 -4.61
CA PHE A 142 -3.91 -18.10 -5.07
C PHE A 142 -2.85 -18.66 -6.02
#